data_AF-A0A6N2XKH4-F1
#
_entry.id   AF-A0A6N2XKH4-F1
#
_cell.length_a   1.000
_cell.length_b   1.000
_cell.length_c   1.000
_cell.angle_alpha   90.00
_cell.angle_beta   90.00
_cell.angle_gamma   90.00
#
_symmetry.space_group_name_H-M   'P 1'
#
loop_
_entity.id
_entity.type
_entity.pdbx_description
1 polymer ?
#
loop_
_entity_poly.entity_id
_entity_poly.type
_entity_poly.pdbx_seq_one_letter_code
_entity_poly.pdbx_strand_id
1 'polypeptide(L)'
;MENITLFASIAIIVFGVLQIILFFKLWEMTNDVKKISLKHSPSKEDELIDEAQLLCLDGEKENAFKCYKQAFFISISELYNNISQKYNVALKEDRKEIWESNYPNIVRFFSKRMIPTGFSLNFEEYDSFDKVDKILSGNN
;
A
#
# COMPACT_ATOMS: atom_id res chain seq x y z
N MET A 1 16.61 -49.46 40.84
CA MET A 1 16.45 -49.25 39.39
C MET A 1 15.07 -48.69 39.05
N GLU A 2 13.99 -49.16 39.68
CA GLU A 2 12.61 -48.65 39.45
C GLU A 2 12.44 -47.13 39.64
N ASN A 3 13.02 -46.52 40.67
CA ASN A 3 12.90 -45.07 40.88
C ASN A 3 13.56 -44.24 39.76
N ILE A 4 14.65 -44.75 39.18
CA ILE A 4 15.35 -44.11 38.06
C ILE A 4 14.49 -44.25 36.79
N THR A 5 13.88 -45.42 36.59
CA THR A 5 12.97 -45.67 35.47
C THR A 5 11.70 -44.81 35.54
N LEU A 6 11.12 -44.64 36.74
CA LEU A 6 9.96 -43.75 36.97
C LEU A 6 10.31 -42.28 36.74
N PHE A 7 11.49 -41.83 37.16
CA PHE A 7 11.94 -40.47 36.88
C PHE A 7 12.15 -40.24 35.37
N ALA A 8 12.79 -41.20 34.70
CA ALA A 8 13.03 -41.14 33.25
C ALA A 8 11.71 -41.12 32.46
N SER A 9 10.72 -41.92 32.84
CA SER A 9 9.41 -41.95 32.15
C SER A 9 8.67 -40.62 32.29
N ILE A 10 8.67 -40.02 33.49
CA ILE A 10 8.07 -38.70 33.73
C ILE A 10 8.80 -37.62 32.91
N ALA A 11 10.14 -37.65 32.88
CA ALA A 11 10.93 -36.70 32.11
C ALA A 11 10.62 -36.76 30.60
N ILE A 12 10.44 -37.96 30.03
CA ILE A 12 10.08 -38.15 28.62
C ILE A 12 8.67 -37.60 28.34
N ILE A 13 7.71 -37.83 29.24
CA ILE A 13 6.34 -37.31 29.09
C ILE A 13 6.34 -35.79 29.13
N VAL A 14 7.02 -35.18 30.12
CA VAL A 14 7.15 -33.72 30.23
C VAL A 14 7.82 -33.16 28.98
N PHE A 15 8.87 -33.81 28.49
CA PHE A 15 9.53 -33.40 27.25
C PHE A 15 8.56 -33.47 26.05
N GLY A 16 7.77 -34.53 25.92
CA GLY A 16 6.77 -34.67 24.85
C GLY A 16 5.70 -33.58 24.89
N VAL A 17 5.17 -33.25 26.07
CA VAL A 17 4.19 -32.16 26.24
C VAL A 17 4.81 -30.81 25.91
N LEU A 18 6.05 -30.56 26.36
CA LEU A 18 6.78 -29.34 26.02
C LEU A 18 7.01 -29.21 24.51
N GLN A 19 7.33 -30.30 23.81
CA GLN A 19 7.48 -30.28 22.35
C GLN A 19 6.17 -29.92 21.64
N ILE A 20 5.04 -30.48 22.06
CA ILE A 20 3.72 -30.15 21.48
C ILE A 20 3.40 -28.66 21.64
N ILE A 21 3.64 -28.08 22.82
CA ILE A 21 3.45 -26.65 23.08
C ILE A 21 4.38 -25.79 22.20
N LEU A 22 5.64 -26.21 22.04
CA LEU A 22 6.60 -25.52 21.17
C LEU A 22 6.16 -25.54 19.69
N PHE A 23 5.59 -26.65 19.20
CA PHE A 23 5.04 -26.71 17.83
C PHE A 23 3.88 -25.74 17.62
N PHE A 24 2.92 -25.65 18.55
CA PHE A 24 1.84 -24.66 18.46
C PHE A 24 2.37 -23.22 18.46
N LYS A 25 3.37 -22.94 19.31
CA LYS A 25 3.99 -21.61 19.38
C LYS A 25 4.75 -21.25 18.09
N LEU A 26 5.45 -22.20 17.49
CA LEU A 26 6.15 -22.00 16.23
C LEU A 26 5.18 -21.84 15.05
N TRP A 27 4.03 -22.54 15.08
CA TRP A 27 2.97 -22.41 14.09
C TRP A 27 2.34 -21.02 14.12
N GLU A 28 2.04 -20.49 15.30
CA GLU A 28 1.51 -19.14 15.48
C GLU A 28 2.47 -18.08 14.92
N MET A 29 3.76 -18.19 15.25
CA MET A 29 4.81 -17.31 14.69
C MET A 29 4.92 -17.41 13.17
N THR A 30 4.80 -18.62 12.59
CA THR A 30 4.86 -18.81 11.13
C THR A 30 3.64 -18.22 10.42
N ASN A 31 2.46 -18.28 11.05
CA ASN A 31 1.25 -17.65 10.53
C ASN A 31 1.35 -16.12 10.52
N ASP A 32 1.97 -15.54 11.54
CA ASP A 32 2.24 -14.09 11.58
C ASP A 32 3.20 -13.66 10.46
N VAL A 33 4.27 -14.43 10.19
CA VAL A 33 5.18 -14.16 9.07
C VAL A 33 4.45 -14.19 7.73
N LYS A 34 3.54 -15.16 7.53
CA LYS A 34 2.71 -15.24 6.32
C LYS A 34 1.78 -14.01 6.17
N LYS A 35 1.27 -13.47 7.27
CA LYS A 35 0.44 -12.26 7.28
C LYS A 35 1.26 -11.00 6.96
N ILE A 36 2.52 -10.96 7.37
CA ILE A 36 3.45 -9.86 7.06
C ILE A 36 3.85 -9.88 5.59
N SER A 37 4.12 -11.06 4.99
CA SER A 37 4.51 -11.14 3.58
C SER A 37 3.38 -10.72 2.62
N LEU A 38 2.13 -11.02 2.97
CA LEU A 38 0.95 -10.58 2.21
C LEU A 38 0.72 -9.07 2.26
N LYS A 39 1.23 -8.36 3.28
CA LYS A 39 1.15 -6.90 3.36
C LYS A 39 2.21 -6.17 2.55
N HIS A 40 3.23 -6.89 2.07
CA HIS A 40 4.35 -6.34 1.30
C HIS A 40 4.25 -6.59 -0.20
N SER A 41 3.09 -7.06 -0.72
CA SER A 41 2.89 -7.02 -2.16
C SER A 41 2.96 -5.57 -2.64
N PRO A 42 3.80 -5.24 -3.63
CA PRO A 42 3.85 -3.89 -4.18
C PRO A 42 2.44 -3.48 -4.60
N SER A 43 2.08 -2.24 -4.31
CA SER A 43 0.82 -1.72 -4.81
C SER A 43 0.90 -1.62 -6.34
N LYS A 44 -0.25 -1.59 -7.02
CA LYS A 44 -0.28 -1.33 -8.45
C LYS A 44 0.37 0.01 -8.82
N GLU A 45 0.32 0.99 -7.90
CA GLU A 45 1.04 2.25 -8.06
C GLU A 45 2.56 2.03 -8.09
N ASP A 46 3.09 1.25 -7.14
CA ASP A 46 4.53 0.95 -7.05
C ASP A 46 5.02 0.22 -8.30
N GLU A 47 4.26 -0.77 -8.78
CA GLU A 47 4.58 -1.52 -10.01
C GLU A 47 4.69 -0.60 -11.24
N LEU A 48 3.75 0.34 -11.39
CA LEU A 48 3.76 1.32 -12.49
C LEU A 48 4.91 2.32 -12.38
N ILE A 49 5.28 2.71 -11.16
CA ILE A 49 6.43 3.58 -10.92
C ILE A 49 7.72 2.87 -11.32
N ASP A 50 7.88 1.60 -10.95
CA ASP A 50 9.05 0.80 -11.29
C ASP A 50 9.14 0.59 -12.82
N GLU A 51 8.02 0.26 -13.46
CA GLU A 51 7.94 0.14 -14.92
C GLU A 51 8.32 1.45 -15.63
N ALA A 52 7.80 2.59 -15.14
CA ALA A 52 8.13 3.90 -15.69
C ALA A 52 9.64 4.22 -15.57
N GLN A 53 10.29 3.82 -14.47
CA GLN A 53 11.73 3.99 -14.29
C GLN A 53 12.52 3.14 -15.28
N LEU A 54 12.12 1.89 -15.50
CA LEU A 54 12.75 1.00 -16.47
C LEU A 54 12.63 1.58 -17.90
N LEU A 55 11.45 2.04 -18.29
CA LEU A 55 11.22 2.67 -19.59
C LEU A 55 12.01 3.98 -19.76
N CYS A 56 12.18 4.76 -18.68
CA CYS A 56 13.07 5.93 -18.70
C CYS A 56 14.53 5.53 -18.99
N LEU A 57 15.00 4.43 -18.41
CA LEU A 57 16.36 3.92 -18.63
C LEU A 57 16.54 3.37 -20.04
N ASP A 58 15.50 2.75 -20.60
CA ASP A 58 15.48 2.23 -21.97
C ASP A 58 15.34 3.33 -23.03
N GLY A 59 14.98 4.55 -22.61
CA GLY A 59 14.80 5.71 -23.49
C GLY A 59 13.39 5.83 -24.07
N GLU A 60 12.46 4.93 -23.72
CA GLU A 60 11.05 4.95 -24.08
C GLU A 60 10.25 6.00 -23.26
N LYS A 61 10.59 7.28 -23.48
CA LYS A 61 10.07 8.40 -22.68
C LYS A 61 8.54 8.53 -22.68
N GLU A 62 7.89 8.25 -23.81
CA GLU A 62 6.42 8.38 -23.92
C GLU A 62 5.72 7.31 -23.09
N ASN A 63 6.19 6.06 -23.15
CA ASN A 63 5.61 4.96 -22.39
C ASN A 63 5.91 5.13 -20.89
N ALA A 64 7.10 5.59 -20.53
CA ALA A 64 7.42 5.97 -19.16
C ALA A 64 6.45 7.03 -18.62
N PHE A 65 6.13 8.06 -19.42
CA PHE A 65 5.15 9.07 -19.03
C PHE A 65 3.75 8.49 -18.85
N LYS A 66 3.32 7.56 -19.72
CA LYS A 66 2.02 6.88 -19.58
C LYS A 66 1.93 6.13 -18.25
N CYS A 67 2.96 5.38 -17.87
CA CYS A 67 3.00 4.66 -16.59
C CYS A 67 2.97 5.63 -15.40
N TYR A 68 3.78 6.69 -15.39
CA TYR A 68 3.71 7.72 -14.33
C TYR A 68 2.35 8.41 -14.25
N LYS A 69 1.71 8.68 -15.39
CA LYS A 69 0.38 9.29 -15.46
C LYS A 69 -0.68 8.36 -14.85
N GLN A 70 -0.62 7.06 -15.14
CA GLN A 70 -1.52 6.07 -14.56
C GLN A 70 -1.31 5.93 -13.05
N ALA A 71 -0.06 5.86 -12.60
CA ALA A 71 0.29 5.82 -11.17
C ALA A 71 -0.26 7.06 -10.43
N PHE A 72 -0.08 8.25 -11.00
CA PHE A 72 -0.64 9.49 -10.45
C PHE A 72 -2.17 9.40 -10.28
N PHE A 73 -2.89 8.89 -11.29
CA PHE A 73 -4.34 8.74 -11.20
C PHE A 73 -4.78 7.71 -10.15
N ILE A 74 -3.98 6.68 -9.89
CA ILE A 74 -4.23 5.75 -8.78
C ILE A 74 -4.14 6.51 -7.45
N SER A 75 -3.08 7.28 -7.20
CA SER A 75 -2.92 8.03 -5.96
C SER A 75 -4.05 9.04 -5.74
N ILE A 76 -4.49 9.71 -6.81
CA ILE A 76 -5.63 10.66 -6.79
C ILE A 76 -6.92 9.94 -6.42
N SER A 77 -7.19 8.80 -7.06
CA SER A 77 -8.37 7.99 -6.80
C SER A 77 -8.38 7.45 -5.36
N GLU A 78 -7.23 6.99 -4.85
CA GLU A 78 -7.10 6.54 -3.48
C GLU A 78 -7.33 7.66 -2.46
N LEU A 79 -6.76 8.85 -2.68
CA LEU A 79 -7.03 10.02 -1.84
C LEU A 79 -8.52 10.36 -1.82
N TYR A 80 -9.14 10.39 -3.00
CA TYR A 80 -10.57 10.64 -3.14
C TYR A 80 -11.41 9.61 -2.37
N ASN A 81 -11.15 8.32 -2.62
CA ASN A 81 -11.87 7.23 -1.98
C ASN A 81 -11.67 7.23 -0.47
N ASN A 82 -10.47 7.54 0.03
CA ASN A 82 -10.20 7.64 1.45
C ASN A 82 -11.00 8.78 2.11
N ILE A 83 -11.08 9.95 1.45
CA ILE A 83 -11.91 11.06 1.94
C ILE A 83 -13.40 10.68 1.91
N SER A 84 -13.85 10.02 0.84
CA SER A 84 -15.26 9.62 0.66
C SER A 84 -15.68 8.48 1.60
N GLN A 85 -14.83 7.49 1.85
CA GLN A 85 -15.13 6.32 2.71
C GLN A 85 -15.01 6.62 4.21
N LYS A 86 -14.04 7.46 4.61
CA LYS A 86 -13.76 7.73 6.02
C LYS A 86 -14.85 8.58 6.69
N TYR A 87 -15.75 9.19 5.91
CA TYR A 87 -16.74 10.13 6.43
C TYR A 87 -18.12 9.90 5.83
N ASN A 88 -18.90 9.01 6.45
CA ASN A 88 -20.33 8.88 6.15
C ASN A 88 -21.15 10.15 6.51
N VAL A 89 -20.59 11.11 7.27
CA VAL A 89 -21.22 12.41 7.60
C VAL A 89 -20.14 13.46 7.93
N ALA A 90 -19.37 13.97 6.95
CA ALA A 90 -18.50 15.14 7.16
C ALA A 90 -18.99 16.37 6.40
N LEU A 91 -18.83 17.54 7.03
CA LEU A 91 -19.08 18.86 6.45
C LEU A 91 -18.22 19.02 5.18
N LYS A 92 -18.73 19.78 4.20
CA LYS A 92 -18.02 20.00 2.92
C LYS A 92 -16.65 20.66 3.13
N GLU A 93 -16.50 21.52 4.14
CA GLU A 93 -15.22 22.15 4.51
C GLU A 93 -14.12 21.12 4.79
N ASP A 94 -14.39 20.09 5.61
CA ASP A 94 -13.37 19.12 6.05
C ASP A 94 -12.74 18.37 4.86
N ARG A 95 -13.53 18.05 3.83
CA ARG A 95 -13.05 17.34 2.64
C ARG A 95 -12.09 18.19 1.82
N LYS A 96 -12.39 19.49 1.70
CA LYS A 96 -11.55 20.44 0.96
C LYS A 96 -10.20 20.62 1.64
N GLU A 97 -10.22 20.82 2.95
CA GLU A 97 -8.98 20.99 3.73
C GLU A 97 -8.08 19.75 3.66
N ILE A 98 -8.65 18.54 3.78
CA ILE A 98 -7.88 17.30 3.64
C ILE A 98 -7.29 17.19 2.23
N TRP A 99 -8.05 17.52 1.19
CA TRP A 99 -7.55 17.51 -0.18
C TRP A 99 -6.38 18.48 -0.36
N GLU A 100 -6.57 19.75 0.02
CA GLU A 100 -5.58 20.83 -0.12
C GLU A 100 -4.29 20.53 0.65
N SER A 101 -4.38 19.80 1.76
CA SER A 101 -3.21 19.38 2.55
C SER A 101 -2.43 18.22 1.91
N ASN A 102 -3.12 17.28 1.25
CA ASN A 102 -2.51 16.04 0.74
C ASN A 102 -2.13 16.11 -0.75
N TYR A 103 -2.97 16.72 -1.58
CA TYR A 103 -2.78 16.80 -3.03
C TYR A 103 -1.41 17.37 -3.46
N PRO A 104 -0.89 18.47 -2.86
CA PRO A 104 0.40 19.01 -3.25
C PRO A 104 1.57 18.03 -3.06
N ASN A 105 1.47 17.10 -2.11
CA ASN A 105 2.50 16.09 -1.90
C ASN A 105 2.54 15.08 -3.05
N ILE A 106 1.38 14.66 -3.56
CA ILE A 106 1.24 13.80 -4.73
C ILE A 106 1.82 14.51 -5.95
N VAL A 107 1.43 15.76 -6.20
CA VAL A 107 1.96 16.57 -7.32
C VAL A 107 3.47 16.71 -7.23
N ARG A 108 4.01 17.02 -6.05
CA ARG A 108 5.46 17.13 -5.84
C ARG A 108 6.20 15.82 -6.13
N PHE A 109 5.60 14.68 -5.79
CA PHE A 109 6.18 13.36 -6.02
C PHE A 109 6.24 13.00 -7.52
N PHE A 110 5.14 13.22 -8.24
CA PHE A 110 5.03 12.87 -9.66
C PHE A 110 5.67 13.90 -10.59
N SER A 111 5.56 15.20 -10.29
CA SER A 111 6.18 16.25 -11.11
C SER A 111 7.68 16.04 -11.26
N LYS A 112 8.39 15.73 -10.17
CA LYS A 112 9.83 15.42 -10.20
C LYS A 112 10.17 14.20 -11.07
N ARG A 113 9.33 13.16 -11.02
CA ARG A 113 9.54 11.90 -11.74
C ARG A 113 9.19 11.97 -13.22
N MET A 114 8.30 12.88 -13.59
CA MET A 114 7.92 13.11 -14.99
C MET A 114 8.94 14.00 -15.73
N ILE A 115 9.81 14.76 -15.05
CA ILE A 115 10.83 15.60 -15.70
C ILE A 115 11.66 14.85 -16.76
N PRO A 116 12.22 13.66 -16.48
CA PRO A 116 13.07 12.94 -17.43
C PRO A 116 12.34 12.46 -18.69
N THR A 117 11.01 12.33 -18.64
CA THR A 117 10.21 11.93 -19.80
C THR A 117 10.08 13.08 -20.81
N GLY A 118 10.24 14.33 -20.36
CA GLY A 118 10.04 15.51 -21.20
C GLY A 118 8.57 15.85 -21.46
N PHE A 119 7.63 15.12 -20.86
CA PHE A 119 6.19 15.37 -20.94
C PHE A 119 5.67 16.00 -19.64
N SER A 120 4.62 16.81 -19.75
CA SER A 120 3.98 17.46 -18.62
C SER A 120 2.52 17.05 -18.49
N LEU A 121 2.05 16.90 -17.25
CA LEU A 121 0.63 16.73 -16.93
C LEU A 121 0.05 18.05 -16.40
N ASN A 122 -1.19 18.37 -16.78
CA ASN A 122 -1.89 19.50 -16.18
C ASN A 122 -2.43 19.13 -14.80
N PHE A 123 -1.66 19.43 -13.75
CA PHE A 123 -2.06 19.15 -12.38
C PHE A 123 -3.20 20.07 -11.88
N GLU A 124 -3.47 21.21 -12.52
CA GLU A 124 -4.56 22.11 -12.09
C GLU A 124 -5.95 21.51 -12.35
N GLU A 125 -6.04 20.49 -13.20
CA GLU A 125 -7.30 19.79 -13.47
C GLU A 125 -7.81 19.01 -12.26
N TYR A 126 -6.93 18.66 -11.31
CA TYR A 126 -7.21 17.80 -10.16
C TYR A 126 -6.92 18.48 -8.80
N ASP A 127 -6.68 19.80 -8.79
CA ASP A 127 -6.22 20.53 -7.60
C ASP A 127 -7.26 20.68 -6.48
N SER A 128 -8.53 20.34 -6.73
CA SER A 128 -9.60 20.44 -5.75
C SER A 128 -10.46 19.18 -5.72
N PHE A 129 -10.95 18.85 -4.52
CA PHE A 129 -11.86 17.73 -4.33
C PHE A 129 -13.12 17.87 -5.22
N ASP A 130 -13.69 19.08 -5.33
CA ASP A 130 -14.90 19.32 -6.11
C ASP A 130 -14.69 19.03 -7.61
N LYS A 131 -13.51 19.36 -8.18
CA LYS A 131 -13.17 19.03 -9.57
C LYS A 131 -13.14 17.52 -9.78
N VAL A 132 -12.46 16.80 -8.90
CA VAL A 132 -12.33 15.33 -8.99
C VAL A 132 -13.65 14.63 -8.72
N ASP A 133 -14.43 15.09 -7.74
CA ASP A 133 -15.78 14.58 -7.44
C ASP A 133 -16.70 14.73 -8.67
N LYS A 134 -16.66 15.87 -9.36
CA LYS A 134 -17.43 16.06 -10.60
C LYS A 134 -17.06 15.02 -11.67
N ILE A 135 -15.78 14.69 -11.79
CA ILE A 135 -15.28 13.71 -12.77
C ILE A 135 -15.69 12.28 -12.39
N LEU A 136 -15.56 11.90 -11.11
CA LEU A 136 -15.74 10.53 -10.64
C LEU A 136 -17.18 10.17 -10.26
N SER A 137 -17.96 11.13 -9.76
CA SER A 137 -19.36 10.94 -9.33
C SER A 137 -20.37 11.18 -10.45
N GLY A 138 -19.95 11.75 -11.59
CA GLY A 138 -20.80 11.95 -12.77
C GLY A 138 -21.96 12.95 -12.59
N ASN A 139 -21.97 13.70 -11.48
CA ASN A 139 -22.95 14.75 -11.23
C ASN A 139 -22.53 16.02 -12.00
N ASN A 140 -23.22 16.28 -13.11
CA ASN A 140 -23.10 17.52 -13.88
C ASN A 140 -23.97 18.64 -13.33
#